data_AF-A0A1H7QC52-F1
#
_entry.id   AF-A0A1H7QC52-F1
#
_cell.length_a   1.000
_cell.length_b   1.000
_cell.length_c   1.000
_cell.angle_alpha   90.00
_cell.angle_beta   90.00
_cell.angle_gamma   90.00
#
_symmetry.space_group_name_H-M   'P 1'
#
loop_
_entity.id
_entity.type
_entity.pdbx_description
1 polymer ?
#
loop_
_entity_poly.entity_id
_entity_poly.type
_entity_poly.pdbx_seq_one_letter_code
_entity_poly.pdbx_strand_id
1 'polypeptide(L)'
;MEKYFTKRWNLYKGRKRLNLLKNEVSGLYVNQELIAFMQNLTGLLKSKDEKLYYLQFCKKIILQVRRFPNRNHYEAFRAEYDLSFEAIRQEQHQYNPIQWIDAELEFLRVASIGKASDQIVADEKPHRDWMTFAEMLERLGTSKMALRRRMAEGMPFIKLGNQLRFDPNAVDAWLLAQN
;
A
#
# COMPACT_ATOMS: atom_id res chain seq x y z
N MET A 1 2.87 -0.97 -27.42
CA MET A 1 3.22 0.27 -26.67
C MET A 1 3.95 0.00 -25.35
N GLU A 2 3.54 -0.99 -24.55
CA GLU A 2 4.10 -1.28 -23.22
C GLU A 2 5.63 -1.44 -23.14
N LYS A 3 6.26 -2.13 -24.11
CA LYS A 3 7.72 -2.35 -24.11
C LYS A 3 8.51 -1.04 -24.22
N TYR A 4 7.96 -0.04 -24.91
CA TYR A 4 8.63 1.23 -25.16
C TYR A 4 8.53 2.18 -23.98
N PHE A 5 7.33 2.30 -23.41
CA PHE A 5 7.10 3.08 -22.20
C PHE A 5 7.96 2.57 -21.04
N THR A 6 7.93 1.26 -20.77
CA THR A 6 8.67 0.65 -19.65
C THR A 6 10.18 0.86 -19.79
N LYS A 7 10.73 0.76 -21.01
CA LYS A 7 12.15 1.03 -21.27
C LYS A 7 12.52 2.48 -20.94
N ARG A 8 11.73 3.45 -21.40
CA ARG A 8 11.95 4.88 -21.11
C ARG A 8 11.70 5.23 -19.64
N TRP A 9 10.72 4.57 -19.02
CA TRP A 9 10.39 4.71 -17.61
C TRP A 9 11.55 4.37 -16.70
N ASN A 10 12.28 3.30 -17.01
CA ASN A 10 13.47 2.86 -16.27
C ASN A 10 14.69 3.75 -16.53
N LEU A 11 14.78 4.38 -17.70
CA LEU A 11 15.88 5.25 -18.09
C LEU A 11 15.74 6.67 -17.50
N TYR A 12 14.53 7.20 -17.44
CA TYR A 12 14.28 8.57 -17.01
C TYR A 12 14.04 8.69 -15.50
N LYS A 13 14.53 9.79 -14.92
CA LYS A 13 14.35 10.16 -13.51
C LYS A 13 13.80 11.59 -13.39
N GLY A 14 13.13 11.86 -12.27
CA GLY A 14 12.60 13.19 -11.92
C GLY A 14 11.72 13.80 -13.00
N ARG A 15 12.01 15.05 -13.39
CA ARG A 15 11.18 15.83 -14.33
C ARG A 15 11.00 15.18 -15.71
N LYS A 16 11.99 14.44 -16.20
CA LYS A 16 11.88 13.72 -17.49
C LYS A 16 10.83 12.61 -17.43
N ARG A 17 10.71 11.94 -16.30
CA ARG A 17 9.70 10.89 -16.07
C ARG A 17 8.29 11.49 -15.99
N LEU A 18 8.14 12.64 -15.33
CA LEU A 18 6.87 13.38 -15.29
C LEU A 18 6.43 13.85 -16.68
N ASN A 19 7.36 14.36 -17.48
CA ASN A 19 7.06 14.78 -18.86
C ASN A 19 6.67 13.60 -19.75
N LEU A 20 7.36 12.45 -19.62
CA LEU A 20 6.96 11.23 -20.32
C LEU A 20 5.51 10.87 -19.97
N LEU A 21 5.20 10.83 -18.67
CA LEU A 21 3.88 10.45 -18.19
C LEU A 21 2.79 11.44 -18.64
N LYS A 22 3.08 12.74 -18.64
CA LYS A 22 2.18 13.76 -19.19
C LYS A 22 1.87 13.49 -20.67
N ASN A 23 2.88 13.18 -21.47
CA ASN A 23 2.70 12.95 -22.91
C ASN A 23 1.84 11.71 -23.16
N GLU A 24 2.09 10.62 -22.45
CA GLU A 24 1.31 9.37 -22.60
C GLU A 24 -0.15 9.59 -22.17
N VAL A 25 -0.38 10.15 -20.98
CA VAL A 25 -1.76 10.41 -20.47
C VAL A 25 -2.53 11.38 -21.37
N SER A 26 -1.85 12.39 -21.93
CA SER A 26 -2.50 13.35 -22.84
C SER A 26 -2.83 12.74 -24.20
N GLY A 27 -2.06 11.74 -24.64
CA GLY A 27 -2.25 11.05 -25.91
C GLY A 27 -3.33 9.96 -25.89
N LEU A 28 -3.67 9.45 -24.70
CA LEU A 28 -4.69 8.41 -24.53
C LEU A 28 -6.10 9.02 -24.45
N TYR A 29 -6.75 9.07 -25.61
CA TYR A 29 -8.09 9.65 -25.76
C TYR A 29 -9.21 8.76 -25.21
N VAL A 30 -9.10 7.44 -25.35
CA VAL A 30 -10.08 6.45 -24.85
C VAL A 30 -9.92 6.28 -23.33
N ASN A 31 -11.02 6.30 -22.57
CA ASN A 31 -10.95 6.28 -21.12
C ASN A 31 -10.51 4.91 -20.58
N GLN A 32 -10.97 3.83 -21.19
CA GLN A 32 -10.60 2.45 -20.86
C GLN A 32 -9.10 2.21 -21.05
N GLU A 33 -8.52 2.67 -22.15
CA GLU A 33 -7.07 2.55 -22.39
C GLU A 33 -6.27 3.36 -21.38
N LEU A 34 -6.76 4.56 -21.02
CA LEU A 34 -6.14 5.38 -20.00
C LEU A 34 -6.16 4.71 -18.62
N ILE A 35 -7.29 4.09 -18.25
CA ILE A 35 -7.40 3.32 -17.00
C ILE A 35 -6.43 2.14 -17.01
N ALA A 36 -6.40 1.36 -18.09
CA ALA A 36 -5.49 0.23 -18.24
C ALA A 36 -4.01 0.67 -18.15
N PHE A 37 -3.65 1.80 -18.78
CA PHE A 37 -2.32 2.38 -18.65
C PHE A 37 -1.98 2.73 -17.21
N MET A 38 -2.90 3.36 -16.47
CA MET A 38 -2.67 3.72 -15.07
C MET A 38 -2.57 2.47 -14.16
N GLN A 39 -3.36 1.42 -14.42
CA GLN A 39 -3.24 0.13 -13.73
C GLN A 39 -1.86 -0.52 -13.97
N ASN A 40 -1.39 -0.51 -15.22
CA ASN A 40 -0.06 -1.00 -15.55
C ASN A 40 1.03 -0.18 -14.87
N LEU A 41 0.87 1.15 -14.84
CA LEU A 41 1.79 2.05 -14.13
C LEU A 41 1.84 1.73 -12.64
N THR A 42 0.70 1.54 -11.96
CA THR A 42 0.69 1.18 -10.53
C THR A 42 1.26 -0.21 -10.27
N GLY A 43 1.17 -1.13 -11.23
CA GLY A 43 1.86 -2.43 -11.19
C GLY A 43 3.39 -2.32 -11.26
N LEU A 44 3.92 -1.35 -12.01
CA LEU A 44 5.36 -1.11 -12.12
C LEU A 44 5.97 -0.46 -10.87
N LEU A 45 5.16 0.27 -10.10
CA LEU A 45 5.59 0.99 -8.91
C LEU A 45 5.64 0.04 -7.71
N LYS A 46 6.77 0.05 -6.98
CA LYS A 46 6.96 -0.82 -5.81
C LYS A 46 6.48 -0.17 -4.53
N SER A 47 6.78 1.12 -4.35
CA SER A 47 6.41 1.85 -3.15
C SER A 47 4.97 2.38 -3.24
N LYS A 48 4.25 2.29 -2.13
CA LYS A 48 2.92 2.90 -1.99
C LYS A 48 2.98 4.41 -2.18
N ASP A 49 3.98 5.08 -1.61
CA ASP A 49 4.09 6.54 -1.70
C ASP A 49 4.34 6.99 -3.14
N GLU A 50 5.10 6.19 -3.90
CA GLU A 50 5.24 6.41 -5.34
C GLU A 50 3.91 6.23 -6.07
N LYS A 51 3.13 5.18 -5.77
CA LYS A 51 1.80 4.98 -6.36
C LYS A 51 0.88 6.16 -6.09
N LEU A 52 0.79 6.61 -4.84
CA LEU A 52 0.00 7.77 -4.45
C LEU A 52 0.43 9.03 -5.22
N TYR A 53 1.74 9.30 -5.25
CA TYR A 53 2.29 10.47 -5.92
C TYR A 53 1.98 10.48 -7.42
N TYR A 54 2.25 9.39 -8.13
CA TYR A 54 2.05 9.33 -9.57
C TYR A 54 0.57 9.30 -9.95
N LEU A 55 -0.30 8.64 -9.17
CA LEU A 55 -1.75 8.68 -9.41
C LEU A 55 -2.33 10.09 -9.20
N GLN A 56 -1.90 10.81 -8.16
CA GLN A 56 -2.28 12.21 -7.97
C GLN A 56 -1.80 13.10 -9.13
N PHE A 57 -0.59 12.83 -9.63
CA PHE A 57 -0.06 13.54 -10.79
C PHE A 57 -0.88 13.24 -12.06
N CYS A 58 -1.25 11.98 -12.31
CA CYS A 58 -2.16 11.59 -13.39
C CYS A 58 -3.50 12.33 -13.28
N LYS A 59 -4.13 12.33 -12.09
CA LYS A 59 -5.40 13.05 -11.83
C LYS A 59 -5.29 14.51 -12.22
N LYS A 60 -4.20 15.17 -11.80
CA LYS A 60 -3.94 16.57 -12.13
C LYS A 60 -3.83 16.78 -13.64
N ILE A 61 -3.11 15.92 -14.37
CA ILE A 61 -2.98 16.02 -15.83
C ILE A 61 -4.35 15.87 -16.50
N ILE A 62 -5.12 14.86 -16.11
CA ILE A 62 -6.44 14.57 -16.71
C ILE A 62 -7.41 15.74 -16.53
N LEU A 63 -7.38 16.40 -15.37
CA LEU A 63 -8.20 17.58 -15.09
C LEU A 63 -7.73 18.83 -15.86
N GLN A 64 -6.42 18.96 -16.10
CA GLN A 64 -5.84 20.15 -16.72
C GLN A 64 -5.76 20.09 -18.24
N VAL A 65 -5.66 18.90 -18.83
CA VAL A 65 -5.43 18.71 -20.26
C VAL A 65 -6.70 18.19 -20.92
N ARG A 66 -7.23 18.97 -21.86
CA ARG A 66 -8.24 18.46 -22.78
C ARG A 66 -7.59 17.42 -23.69
N ARG A 67 -8.10 16.18 -23.62
CA ARG A 67 -7.62 15.06 -24.44
C ARG A 67 -8.33 15.11 -25.79
N PHE A 68 -7.55 14.95 -26.85
CA PHE A 68 -8.03 14.91 -28.22
C PHE A 68 -7.48 13.66 -28.90
N PRO A 69 -8.18 13.11 -29.90
CA PRO A 69 -7.60 12.12 -30.80
C PRO A 69 -6.28 12.67 -31.37
N ASN A 70 -5.28 11.80 -31.54
CA ASN A 70 -4.03 12.21 -32.19
C ASN A 70 -4.37 12.76 -33.58
N ARG A 71 -4.09 14.05 -33.82
CA ARG A 71 -4.50 14.76 -35.03
C ARG A 71 -4.06 14.07 -36.31
N ASN A 72 -2.81 13.62 -36.38
CA ASN A 72 -2.28 12.97 -37.57
C ASN A 72 -2.92 11.59 -37.81
N HIS A 73 -3.28 10.88 -36.73
CA HIS A 73 -3.95 9.59 -36.81
C HIS A 73 -5.42 9.77 -37.20
N TYR A 74 -6.10 10.76 -36.61
CA TYR A 74 -7.47 11.12 -36.95
C TYR A 74 -7.59 11.58 -38.41
N GLU A 75 -6.65 12.37 -38.91
CA GLU A 75 -6.64 12.79 -40.32
C GLU A 75 -6.42 11.60 -41.27
N ALA A 76 -5.58 10.62 -40.89
CA ALA A 76 -5.31 9.43 -41.70
C ALA A 76 -6.46 8.39 -41.69
N PHE A 77 -7.21 8.28 -40.58
CA PHE A 77 -8.24 7.25 -40.37
C PHE A 77 -9.62 7.84 -40.08
N ARG A 78 -9.92 9.01 -40.65
CA ARG A 78 -11.12 9.81 -40.34
C ARG A 78 -12.42 9.01 -40.48
N ALA A 79 -12.55 8.25 -41.55
CA ALA A 79 -13.75 7.44 -41.83
C ALA A 79 -13.98 6.34 -40.78
N GLU A 80 -12.91 5.74 -40.27
CA GLU A 80 -12.98 4.71 -39.21
C GLU A 80 -13.28 5.33 -37.84
N TYR A 81 -12.73 6.52 -37.59
CA TYR A 81 -13.01 7.29 -36.38
C TYR A 81 -14.45 7.76 -36.33
N ASP A 82 -15.02 8.23 -37.45
CA ASP A 82 -16.40 8.72 -37.50
C ASP A 82 -17.40 7.58 -37.22
N LEU A 83 -17.10 6.35 -37.67
CA LEU A 83 -17.86 5.15 -37.32
C LEU A 83 -17.70 4.74 -35.85
N SER A 84 -16.52 4.98 -35.28
CA SER A 84 -16.19 4.63 -33.89
C SER A 84 -16.53 5.74 -32.89
N PHE A 85 -16.92 6.93 -33.37
CA PHE A 85 -17.04 8.13 -32.55
C PHE A 85 -18.16 8.01 -31.52
N GLU A 86 -19.31 7.45 -31.94
CA GLU A 86 -20.42 7.18 -31.02
C GLU A 86 -20.05 6.14 -29.98
N ALA A 87 -19.35 5.07 -30.36
CA ALA A 87 -18.88 4.05 -29.43
C ALA A 87 -17.87 4.64 -28.42
N ILE A 88 -16.91 5.45 -28.88
CA ILE A 88 -15.93 6.12 -28.01
C ILE A 88 -16.64 7.12 -27.09
N ARG A 89 -17.67 7.82 -27.57
CA ARG A 89 -18.44 8.75 -26.75
C ARG A 89 -19.23 8.03 -25.66
N GLN A 90 -19.87 6.92 -25.99
CA GLN A 90 -20.57 6.06 -25.02
C GLN A 90 -19.59 5.50 -23.98
N GLU A 91 -18.44 5.02 -24.42
CA GLU A 91 -17.33 4.59 -23.56
C GLU A 91 -16.89 5.70 -22.60
N GLN A 92 -16.68 6.92 -23.11
CA GLN A 92 -16.26 8.05 -22.30
C GLN A 92 -17.30 8.50 -21.27
N HIS A 93 -18.59 8.26 -21.54
CA HIS A 93 -19.66 8.46 -20.57
C HIS A 93 -19.69 7.36 -19.50
N GLN A 94 -19.41 6.12 -19.88
CA GLN A 94 -19.45 4.96 -19.00
C GLN A 94 -18.22 4.87 -18.09
N TYR A 95 -17.04 5.16 -18.62
CA TYR A 95 -15.78 5.08 -17.89
C TYR A 95 -15.31 6.46 -17.46
N ASN A 96 -15.12 6.64 -16.15
CA ASN A 96 -14.60 7.87 -15.59
C ASN A 96 -13.21 7.63 -14.97
N PRO A 97 -12.11 8.00 -15.66
CA PRO A 97 -10.75 7.82 -15.16
C PRO A 97 -10.49 8.53 -13.82
N ILE A 98 -11.17 9.66 -13.55
CA ILE A 98 -11.01 10.41 -12.30
C ILE A 98 -11.63 9.62 -11.14
N GLN A 99 -12.85 9.10 -11.32
CA GLN A 99 -13.49 8.25 -10.31
C GLN A 99 -12.67 6.99 -10.04
N TRP A 100 -12.09 6.39 -11.09
CA TRP A 100 -11.20 5.25 -10.92
C TRP A 100 -9.95 5.61 -10.10
N ILE A 101 -9.29 6.74 -10.38
CA ILE A 101 -8.15 7.21 -9.59
C ILE A 101 -8.55 7.46 -8.13
N ASP A 102 -9.72 8.04 -7.89
CA ASP A 102 -10.19 8.34 -6.54
C ASP A 102 -10.43 7.07 -5.74
N ALA A 103 -11.07 6.05 -6.35
CA ALA A 103 -11.24 4.74 -5.76
C ALA A 103 -9.89 4.06 -5.47
N GLU A 104 -8.92 4.14 -6.39
CA GLU A 104 -7.59 3.55 -6.20
C GLU A 104 -6.79 4.27 -5.09
N LEU A 105 -6.87 5.60 -5.02
CA LEU A 105 -6.24 6.38 -3.95
C LEU A 105 -6.87 6.06 -2.59
N GLU A 106 -8.19 5.93 -2.53
CA GLU A 106 -8.91 5.49 -1.34
C GLU A 106 -8.49 4.09 -0.93
N PHE A 107 -8.45 3.14 -1.88
CA PHE A 107 -7.97 1.78 -1.63
C PHE A 107 -6.55 1.78 -1.08
N LEU A 108 -5.62 2.56 -1.63
CA LEU A 108 -4.24 2.64 -1.11
C LEU A 108 -4.18 3.25 0.29
N ARG A 109 -5.08 4.18 0.64
CA ARG A 109 -5.21 4.79 1.98
C ARG A 109 -5.86 3.82 2.97
N VAL A 110 -6.90 3.11 2.57
CA VAL A 110 -7.57 2.12 3.42
C VAL A 110 -6.70 0.89 3.58
N ALA A 111 -5.96 0.43 2.57
CA ALA A 111 -5.02 -0.68 2.68
C ALA A 111 -3.87 -0.43 3.68
N SER A 112 -3.55 0.83 4.02
CA SER A 112 -2.69 1.08 5.20
C SER A 112 -3.39 0.84 6.53
N ILE A 113 -4.68 1.17 6.60
CA ILE A 113 -5.51 0.91 7.78
C ILE A 113 -5.77 -0.59 7.87
N GLY A 114 -6.05 -1.25 6.75
CA GLY A 114 -6.23 -2.69 6.57
C GLY A 114 -4.97 -3.49 6.85
N LYS A 115 -3.75 -3.02 6.54
CA LYS A 115 -2.53 -3.72 7.03
C LYS A 115 -2.24 -3.49 8.51
N ALA A 116 -2.67 -2.34 9.06
CA ALA A 116 -2.68 -2.13 10.50
C ALA A 116 -3.81 -2.93 11.19
N SER A 117 -4.91 -3.22 10.48
CA SER A 117 -6.13 -3.88 10.97
C SER A 117 -6.16 -5.39 10.72
N ASP A 118 -5.53 -5.89 9.66
CA ASP A 118 -5.33 -7.31 9.38
C ASP A 118 -4.16 -7.86 10.22
N GLN A 119 -3.31 -6.97 10.77
CA GLN A 119 -2.48 -7.29 11.92
C GLN A 119 -3.28 -7.32 13.24
N ILE A 120 -4.49 -6.77 13.28
CA ILE A 120 -5.36 -6.76 14.47
C ILE A 120 -6.39 -7.91 14.44
N VAL A 121 -6.71 -8.51 13.28
CA VAL A 121 -7.78 -9.52 13.16
C VAL A 121 -7.30 -10.90 12.67
N ALA A 122 -6.04 -11.06 12.25
CA ALA A 122 -5.48 -12.37 11.86
C ALA A 122 -4.40 -12.90 12.83
N ASP A 123 -4.38 -12.44 14.07
CA ASP A 123 -3.68 -13.11 15.17
C ASP A 123 -4.63 -13.19 16.38
N GLU A 124 -5.67 -14.02 16.28
CA GLU A 124 -6.16 -14.77 17.44
C GLU A 124 -5.13 -15.86 17.83
N LYS A 125 -3.86 -15.49 17.93
CA LYS A 125 -3.06 -16.02 19.03
C LYS A 125 -3.23 -15.00 20.13
N PRO A 126 -3.65 -15.41 21.33
CA PRO A 126 -3.68 -14.49 22.46
C PRO A 126 -2.32 -13.81 22.50
N HIS A 127 -2.31 -12.47 22.44
CA HIS A 127 -1.14 -11.63 22.68
C HIS A 127 -0.59 -12.05 24.06
N ARG A 128 0.28 -13.06 24.06
CA ARG A 128 1.08 -13.37 25.22
C ARG A 128 2.34 -12.54 25.01
N ASP A 129 2.30 -11.31 25.47
CA ASP A 129 3.47 -10.44 25.53
C ASP A 129 4.46 -11.04 26.53
N TRP A 130 5.30 -11.94 26.03
CA TRP A 130 6.30 -12.64 26.82
C TRP A 130 7.44 -11.68 27.17
N MET A 131 7.43 -11.19 28.40
CA MET A 131 8.45 -10.28 28.92
C MET A 131 9.79 -10.99 29.07
N THR A 132 10.86 -10.28 28.74
CA THR A 132 12.24 -10.67 29.05
C THR A 132 12.53 -10.56 30.54
N PHE A 133 13.64 -11.15 30.96
CA PHE A 133 14.15 -11.00 32.34
C PHE A 133 14.38 -9.55 32.74
N ALA A 134 14.79 -8.67 31.81
CA ALA A 134 15.02 -7.26 32.10
C ALA A 134 13.70 -6.50 32.29
N GLU A 135 12.72 -6.73 31.41
CA GLU A 135 11.39 -6.11 31.49
C GLU A 135 10.64 -6.56 32.75
N MET A 136 10.74 -7.85 33.12
CA MET A 136 10.11 -8.36 34.34
C MET A 136 10.74 -7.78 35.61
N LEU A 137 12.04 -7.49 35.58
CA LEU A 137 12.74 -6.86 36.70
C LEU A 137 12.28 -5.42 36.89
N GLU A 138 12.14 -4.67 35.79
CA GLU A 138 11.64 -3.30 35.79
C GLU A 138 10.17 -3.26 36.27
N ARG A 139 9.32 -4.15 35.75
CA ARG A 139 7.90 -4.25 36.14
C ARG A 139 7.71 -4.54 37.62
N LEU A 140 8.50 -5.47 38.18
CA LEU A 140 8.40 -5.85 39.60
C LEU A 140 9.19 -4.93 40.52
N GLY A 141 9.94 -3.96 39.99
CA GLY A 141 10.78 -3.04 40.76
C GLY A 141 11.77 -3.75 41.68
N THR A 142 12.26 -4.93 41.30
CA THR A 142 13.01 -5.82 42.20
C THR A 142 14.45 -6.05 41.75
N SER A 143 15.26 -6.72 42.58
CA SER A 143 16.65 -7.04 42.23
C SER A 143 16.74 -8.34 41.41
N LYS A 144 17.82 -8.48 40.62
CA LYS A 144 18.08 -9.71 39.82
C LYS A 144 18.08 -10.98 40.69
N MET A 145 18.60 -10.88 41.92
CA MET A 145 18.65 -12.00 42.86
C MET A 145 17.28 -12.35 43.42
N ALA A 146 16.45 -11.34 43.73
CA ALA A 146 15.08 -11.56 44.18
C ALA A 146 14.22 -12.22 43.09
N LEU A 147 14.35 -11.79 41.83
CA LEU A 147 13.65 -12.42 40.71
C LEU A 147 14.07 -13.89 40.51
N ARG A 148 15.37 -14.19 40.60
CA ARG A 148 15.86 -15.58 40.54
C ARG A 148 15.39 -16.45 41.71
N ARG A 149 15.28 -15.87 42.90
CA ARG A 149 14.71 -16.58 44.06
C ARG A 149 13.25 -16.92 43.82
N ARG A 150 12.44 -15.98 43.31
CA ARG A 150 11.03 -16.24 42.93
C ARG A 150 10.90 -17.31 41.85
N MET A 151 11.80 -17.31 40.86
CA MET A 151 11.87 -18.40 39.89
C MET A 151 12.17 -19.76 40.52
N ALA A 152 13.04 -19.81 41.54
CA ALA A 152 13.31 -21.04 42.29
C ALA A 152 12.14 -21.45 43.20
N GLU A 153 11.32 -20.50 43.64
CA GLU A 153 10.09 -20.70 44.42
C GLU A 153 8.89 -21.14 43.55
N GLY A 154 9.06 -21.25 42.23
CA GLY A 154 8.04 -21.76 41.32
C GLY A 154 7.27 -20.70 40.52
N MET A 155 7.80 -19.48 40.43
CA MET A 155 7.24 -18.44 39.54
C MET A 155 7.17 -18.95 38.09
N PRO A 156 6.06 -18.72 37.36
CA PRO A 156 5.91 -19.23 36.00
C PRO A 156 6.84 -18.51 35.03
N PHE A 157 7.70 -19.29 34.36
CA PHE A 157 8.58 -18.83 33.30
C PHE A 157 8.71 -19.88 32.20
N ILE A 158 9.05 -19.44 31.00
CA ILE A 158 9.28 -20.30 29.84
C ILE A 158 10.71 -20.07 29.34
N LYS A 159 11.41 -21.16 29.02
CA LYS A 159 12.74 -21.14 28.44
C LYS A 159 12.65 -21.33 26.93
N LEU A 160 12.90 -20.26 26.17
CA LEU A 160 13.02 -20.30 24.70
C LEU A 160 14.51 -20.27 24.33
N GLY A 161 15.07 -21.46 24.07
CA GLY A 161 16.50 -21.61 23.83
C GLY A 161 17.34 -21.20 25.05
N ASN A 162 18.16 -20.16 24.90
CA ASN A 162 18.95 -19.59 26.00
C ASN A 162 18.30 -18.37 26.68
N GLN A 163 17.08 -17.99 26.27
CA GLN A 163 16.38 -16.83 26.81
C GLN A 163 15.25 -17.26 27.74
N LEU A 164 15.12 -16.52 28.85
CA LEU A 164 14.00 -16.64 29.79
C LEU A 164 12.92 -15.65 29.41
N ARG A 165 11.68 -16.13 29.40
CA ARG A 165 10.48 -15.39 29.04
C ARG A 165 9.40 -15.58 30.10
N PHE A 166 8.68 -14.52 30.39
CA PHE A 166 7.68 -14.50 31.45
C PHE A 166 6.34 -14.06 30.87
N ASP A 167 5.28 -14.78 31.21
CA ASP A 167 3.92 -14.33 30.92
C ASP A 167 3.45 -13.44 32.08
N PRO A 168 3.20 -12.14 31.87
CA PRO A 168 2.86 -11.23 32.95
C PRO A 168 1.57 -11.61 33.68
N ASN A 169 0.58 -12.15 32.97
CA ASN A 169 -0.68 -12.55 33.58
C ASN A 169 -0.50 -13.78 34.49
N ALA A 170 0.34 -14.74 34.07
CA ALA A 170 0.66 -15.90 34.88
C ALA A 170 1.47 -15.51 36.13
N VAL A 171 2.39 -14.55 35.98
CA VAL A 171 3.18 -14.01 37.09
C VAL A 171 2.30 -13.26 38.08
N ASP A 172 1.40 -12.40 37.61
CA ASP A 172 0.48 -11.65 38.47
C ASP A 172 -0.49 -12.59 39.20
N ALA A 173 -1.00 -13.63 38.52
CA ALA A 173 -1.82 -14.66 39.14
C ALA A 173 -1.07 -15.46 40.21
N TRP A 174 0.21 -15.77 39.98
CA TRP A 174 1.06 -16.44 40.97
C TRP A 174 1.36 -15.53 42.18
N LEU A 175 1.62 -14.24 41.95
CA LEU A 175 1.80 -13.26 43.03
C LEU A 175 0.54 -13.11 43.89
N LEU A 176 -0.64 -13.11 43.26
CA LEU A 176 -1.92 -13.09 43.97
C LEU A 176 -2.17 -14.37 44.77
N ALA A 177 -1.66 -15.52 44.33
CA ALA A 177 -1.78 -16.79 45.04
C ALA A 177 -0.80 -16.95 46.22
N GLN A 178 0.22 -16.07 46.32
CA GLN A 178 1.19 -16.07 47.43
C GLN A 178 0.89 -15.02 48.52
N ASN A 179 -0.09 -14.14 48.30
CA ASN A 179 -0.65 -13.24 49.31
C ASN A 179 -1.87 -13.87 49.97
#